data_AF-A0A960F7D0-F1
#
_entry.id   AF-A0A960F7D0-F1
#
_cell.length_a   1.000
_cell.length_b   1.000
_cell.length_c   1.000
_cell.angle_alpha   90.00
_cell.angle_beta   90.00
_cell.angle_gamma   90.00
#
_symmetry.space_group_name_H-M   'P 1'
#
loop_
_entity.id
_entity.type
_entity.pdbx_description
1 polymer ?
#
loop_
_entity_poly.entity_id
_entity_poly.type
_entity_poly.pdbx_seq_one_letter_code
_entity_poly.pdbx_strand_id
1 'polypeptide(L)' 'MSDEPRLPVSAAEVTNEIAEAIERAGLHPAHAFAVRQCGFLLTEMNMGTFTDDEIDQWEDALDRWFEMHPDDPGFD' A
#
# COMPACT_ATOMS: atom_id res chain seq x y z
N MET A 1 -27.08 -22.30 -6.78
CA MET A 1 -26.34 -21.11 -6.32
C MET A 1 -26.43 -20.12 -7.45
N SER A 2 -27.13 -19.01 -7.26
CA SER A 2 -27.30 -18.02 -8.31
C SER A 2 -25.96 -17.42 -8.65
N ASP A 3 -25.58 -17.51 -9.93
CA ASP A 3 -24.45 -16.80 -10.53
C ASP A 3 -24.89 -15.34 -10.72
N GLU A 4 -25.10 -14.63 -9.62
CA GLU A 4 -25.29 -13.19 -9.67
C GLU A 4 -23.95 -12.58 -10.08
N PRO A 5 -23.91 -11.74 -11.14
CA PRO A 5 -22.68 -11.09 -11.54
C PRO A 5 -22.22 -10.22 -10.37
N ARG A 6 -21.10 -10.60 -9.74
CA ARG A 6 -20.44 -9.73 -8.77
C ARG A 6 -20.19 -8.40 -9.47
N LEU A 7 -20.68 -7.31 -8.87
CA LEU A 7 -20.35 -5.97 -9.31
C LEU A 7 -18.81 -5.87 -9.43
N PRO A 8 -18.29 -5.09 -10.41
CA PRO A 8 -16.85 -4.93 -10.54
C PRO A 8 -16.30 -4.36 -9.23
N VAL A 9 -15.29 -5.04 -8.68
CA VAL A 9 -14.59 -4.59 -7.46
C VAL A 9 -14.05 -3.19 -7.71
N SER A 10 -14.34 -2.24 -6.82
CA SER A 10 -13.85 -0.88 -6.94
C SER A 10 -12.33 -0.84 -6.70
N ALA A 11 -11.66 0.17 -7.27
CA ALA A 11 -10.23 0.36 -7.03
C ALA A 11 -9.90 0.47 -5.54
N ALA A 12 -10.76 1.14 -4.76
CA ALA A 12 -10.61 1.27 -3.32
C ALA A 12 -10.71 -0.09 -2.57
N GLU A 13 -11.63 -0.97 -3.01
CA GLU A 13 -11.72 -2.33 -2.47
C GLU A 13 -10.44 -3.13 -2.78
N VAL A 14 -9.91 -3.03 -4.01
CA VAL A 14 -8.65 -3.69 -4.37
C VAL A 14 -7.49 -3.17 -3.52
N THR A 15 -7.37 -1.86 -3.35
CA THR A 15 -6.33 -1.25 -2.51
C THR A 15 -6.40 -1.74 -1.07
N ASN A 16 -7.59 -1.85 -0.49
CA ASN A 16 -7.77 -2.36 0.87
C ASN A 16 -7.37 -3.83 0.99
N GLU A 17 -7.77 -4.67 0.04
CA GLU A 17 -7.39 -6.09 0.01
C GLU A 17 -5.86 -6.28 -0.09
N ILE A 18 -5.17 -5.43 -0.85
CA ILE A 18 -3.70 -5.43 -0.93
C ILE A 18 -3.08 -5.02 0.41
N ALA A 19 -3.59 -3.95 1.03
CA ALA A 19 -3.09 -3.51 2.33
C ALA A 19 -3.28 -4.58 3.42
N GLU A 20 -4.43 -5.26 3.43
CA GLU A 20 -4.69 -6.39 4.34
C GLU A 20 -3.80 -7.61 4.03
N ALA A 21 -3.46 -7.84 2.76
CA ALA A 21 -2.52 -8.89 2.39
C ALA A 21 -1.10 -8.59 2.89
N ILE A 22 -0.66 -7.34 2.83
CA ILE A 22 0.64 -6.88 3.38
C ILE A 22 0.70 -7.13 4.88
N GLU A 23 -0.34 -6.72 5.62
CA GLU A 23 -0.42 -6.93 7.07
C GLU A 23 -0.40 -8.41 7.44
N ARG A 24 -1.16 -9.25 6.72
CA ARG A 24 -1.17 -10.71 6.96
C ARG A 24 0.14 -11.40 6.60
N ALA A 25 0.91 -10.85 5.66
CA ALA A 25 2.22 -11.37 5.28
C ALA A 25 3.31 -11.05 6.32
N GLY A 26 3.00 -10.24 7.35
CA GLY A 26 3.98 -9.80 8.34
C GLY A 26 4.96 -8.77 7.80
N LEU A 27 4.63 -8.11 6.68
CA LEU A 27 5.38 -6.96 6.19
C LEU A 27 5.14 -5.75 7.10
N HIS A 28 6.07 -4.80 7.04
CA HIS A 28 6.02 -3.60 7.86
C HIS A 28 4.71 -2.81 7.65
N PRO A 29 4.00 -2.38 8.71
CA PRO A 29 2.70 -1.69 8.59
C PRO A 29 2.74 -0.40 7.77
N ALA A 30 3.89 0.27 7.71
CA ALA A 30 4.10 1.45 6.87
C ALA A 30 3.77 1.19 5.39
N HIS A 31 4.06 -0.01 4.86
CA HIS A 31 3.72 -0.35 3.47
C HIS A 31 2.21 -0.48 3.26
N ALA A 32 1.47 -1.06 4.21
CA ALA A 32 0.02 -1.15 4.13
C ALA A 32 -0.62 0.26 4.20
N PHE A 33 -0.04 1.15 4.99
CA PHE A 33 -0.44 2.56 5.02
C PHE A 33 -0.16 3.27 3.69
N ALA A 34 1.04 3.12 3.14
CA ALA A 34 1.42 3.73 1.86
C ALA A 34 0.53 3.26 0.71
N VAL A 35 0.19 1.97 0.65
CA VAL A 35 -0.77 1.43 -0.34
C VAL A 35 -2.13 2.13 -0.23
N ARG A 36 -2.67 2.30 0.98
CA ARG A 36 -3.96 2.97 1.19
C ARG A 36 -3.94 4.44 0.79
N GLN A 37 -2.82 5.14 0.99
CA GLN A 37 -2.67 6.55 0.63
C GLN A 37 -2.45 6.76 -0.87
N CYS A 38 -1.61 5.94 -1.48
CA CYS A 38 -1.15 6.14 -2.86
C CYS A 38 -2.04 5.43 -3.89
N GLY A 39 -2.72 4.35 -3.49
CA GLY A 39 -3.53 3.53 -4.39
C GLY A 39 -2.73 2.54 -5.24
N PHE A 40 -1.42 2.46 -5.04
CA PHE A 40 -0.50 1.52 -5.70
C PHE A 40 0.50 0.94 -4.69
N LEU A 41 1.19 -0.12 -5.09
CA LEU A 41 2.27 -0.75 -4.32
C LEU A 41 3.60 -0.52 -5.04
N LEU A 42 4.52 0.20 -4.40
CA LEU A 42 5.89 0.36 -4.88
C LEU A 42 6.79 -0.73 -4.31
N THR A 43 7.63 -1.30 -5.17
CA THR A 43 8.65 -2.30 -4.86
C THR A 43 9.87 -2.04 -5.73
N GLU A 44 11.04 -2.57 -5.35
CA GLU A 44 12.24 -2.47 -6.19
C GLU A 44 12.03 -3.04 -7.61
N MET A 45 11.21 -4.09 -7.74
CA MET A 45 10.96 -4.77 -9.02
C MET A 45 10.12 -3.94 -10.00
N ASN A 46 9.23 -3.07 -9.49
CA ASN A 46 8.34 -2.26 -10.32
C ASN A 46 8.63 -0.76 -10.24
N MET A 47 9.59 -0.31 -9.43
CA MET A 47 9.95 1.11 -9.31
C MET A 47 10.23 1.77 -10.67
N GLY A 48 10.88 1.06 -11.59
CA GLY A 48 11.15 1.56 -12.95
C GLY A 48 9.92 1.76 -13.84
N THR A 49 8.71 1.41 -13.38
CA THR A 49 7.44 1.68 -14.08
C THR A 49 6.73 2.94 -13.58
N PHE A 50 7.22 3.55 -12.50
CA PHE A 50 6.67 4.77 -11.91
C PHE A 50 7.47 6.00 -12.30
N THR A 51 6.81 7.15 -12.24
CA THR A 51 7.43 8.46 -12.33
C THR A 51 8.11 8.83 -11.01
N ASP A 52 9.05 9.78 -11.08
CA ASP A 52 9.70 10.33 -9.87
C ASP A 52 8.66 10.88 -8.89
N ASP A 53 7.63 11.59 -9.38
CA ASP A 53 6.54 12.14 -8.54
C ASP A 53 5.73 11.04 -7.81
N GLU A 54 5.50 9.89 -8.45
CA GLU A 54 4.80 8.76 -7.82
C GLU A 54 5.69 8.05 -6.79
N ILE A 55 6.99 7.98 -7.04
CA ILE A 55 7.96 7.46 -6.07
C ILE A 55 8.01 8.39 -4.85
N ASP A 56 8.10 9.70 -5.07
CA ASP A 56 8.07 10.70 -4.00
C ASP A 56 6.77 10.62 -3.18
N GLN A 57 5.62 10.41 -3.83
CA GLN A 57 4.34 10.22 -3.14
C GLN A 57 4.36 9.01 -2.20
N TRP A 58 5.02 7.92 -2.61
CA TRP A 58 5.16 6.73 -1.79
C TRP A 58 6.07 6.98 -0.58
N GLU A 59 7.24 7.59 -0.80
CA GLU A 59 8.18 7.93 0.28
C GLU A 59 7.52 8.90 1.29
N ASP A 60 6.81 9.92 0.81
CA ASP A 60 6.02 10.84 1.65
C ASP A 60 5.00 10.08 2.53
N ALA A 61 4.39 9.02 2.01
CA ALA A 61 3.43 8.22 2.77
C ALA A 61 4.12 7.38 3.85
N LEU A 62 5.32 6.87 3.59
CA LEU A 62 6.13 6.18 4.59
C LEU A 62 6.59 7.15 5.69
N ASP A 63 7.11 8.32 5.32
CA ASP A 63 7.53 9.36 6.26
C ASP A 63 6.39 9.76 7.19
N ARG A 64 5.20 10.05 6.65
CA ARG A 64 4.00 10.34 7.46
C ARG A 64 3.66 9.21 8.42
N TRP A 65 3.83 7.95 8.01
CA TRP A 65 3.58 6.83 8.90
C TRP A 65 4.55 6.83 10.08
N PHE A 66 5.85 7.02 9.84
CA PHE A 66 6.87 7.07 10.89
C PHE A 66 6.74 8.30 11.79
N GLU A 67 6.30 9.44 11.26
CA GLU A 67 5.96 10.62 12.07
C GLU A 67 4.83 10.31 13.08
N MET A 68 3.85 9.50 12.69
CA MET A 68 2.76 9.06 13.56
C MET A 68 3.16 7.93 14.51
N HIS A 69 4.24 7.20 14.22
CA HIS A 69 4.70 6.03 14.97
C HIS A 69 6.19 6.18 15.34
N PRO A 70 6.55 7.16 16.18
CA PRO A 70 7.96 7.47 16.48
C PRO A 70 8.70 6.38 17.27
N ASP A 71 7.97 5.44 17.89
CA ASP A 71 8.52 4.31 18.65
C ASP A 71 8.75 3.07 17.78
N ASP A 72 8.37 3.12 16.50
CA ASP A 72 8.55 2.01 15.58
C ASP A 72 10.03 1.88 15.16
N PRO A 73 10.60 0.66 15.11
CA PRO A 73 12.02 0.46 14.81
C PRO A 73 12.41 0.76 13.36
N GLY A 74 11.44 0.94 12.45
CA GLY A 74 11.72 1.10 11.03
C GLY A 74 11.84 -0.22 10.29
N PHE A 75 12.38 -0.15 9.07
CA PHE A 75 12.69 -1.33 8.28
C PHE A 75 13.99 -1.97 8.77
N ASP A 76 13.91 -3.19 9.32
CA ASP A 76 15.06 -4.04 9.69
C ASP A 76 15.94 -4.42 8.48
#